data_AF-A0A2D7XCT4-F1
#
_entry.id   AF-A0A2D7XCT4-F1
#
_cell.length_a   1.000
_cell.length_b   1.000
_cell.length_c   1.000
_cell.angle_alpha   90.00
_cell.angle_beta   90.00
_cell.angle_gamma   90.00
#
_symmetry.space_group_name_H-M   'P 1'
#
loop_
_entity.id
_entity.type
_entity.pdbx_description
1 polymer ?
#
loop_
_entity_poly.entity_id
_entity_poly.type
_entity_poly.pdbx_seq_one_letter_code
_entity_poly.pdbx_strand_id
1 'polypeptide(L)'
;MKEKLYDIISRTAIELGHKTDGKTLAVLSKTFAYDLENDKRFRRLTIEDVDIAFRLGVRLDEKDSFLNIRTFYRWCLTHKKRLQEAYYEVHTLGADPKKVPYYKQNLLQ
;
A
#
# COMPACT_ATOMS: atom_id res chain seq x y z
N MET A 1 -13.15 2.86 5.94
CA MET A 1 -11.69 2.63 5.87
C MET A 1 -11.25 1.39 6.66
N LYS A 2 -11.61 1.28 7.95
CA LYS A 2 -11.22 0.15 8.81
C LYS A 2 -11.70 -1.22 8.31
N GLU A 3 -12.93 -1.32 7.82
CA GLU A 3 -13.47 -2.55 7.21
C GLU A 3 -12.69 -2.95 5.95
N LYS A 4 -12.48 -2.01 5.01
CA LYS A 4 -11.65 -2.23 3.83
C LYS A 4 -10.23 -2.71 4.20
N LEU A 5 -9.59 -2.12 5.22
CA LEU A 5 -8.27 -2.56 5.68
C LEU A 5 -8.29 -3.96 6.28
N TYR A 6 -9.35 -4.30 7.01
CA TYR A 6 -9.55 -5.65 7.51
C TYR A 6 -9.64 -6.65 6.36
N ASP A 7 -10.38 -6.34 5.30
CA ASP A 7 -10.49 -7.20 4.12
C ASP A 7 -9.14 -7.34 3.39
N ILE A 8 -8.40 -6.23 3.22
CA ILE A 8 -7.06 -6.22 2.61
C ILE A 8 -6.12 -7.12 3.41
N ILE A 9 -6.04 -6.94 4.73
CA ILE A 9 -5.12 -7.68 5.59
C ILE A 9 -5.53 -9.14 5.71
N SER A 10 -6.83 -9.43 5.79
CA SER A 10 -7.36 -10.81 5.82
C SER A 10 -7.03 -11.57 4.55
N ARG A 11 -7.26 -10.95 3.38
CA ARG A 11 -6.85 -11.54 2.09
C ARG A 11 -5.34 -11.75 2.03
N THR A 12 -4.57 -10.76 2.45
CA THR A 12 -3.10 -10.84 2.48
C THR A 12 -2.60 -11.99 3.35
N ALA A 13 -3.23 -12.23 4.50
CA ALA A 13 -2.90 -13.37 5.35
C ALA A 13 -3.08 -14.69 4.61
N ILE A 14 -4.18 -14.84 3.86
CA ILE A 14 -4.44 -16.01 3.02
C ILE A 14 -3.40 -16.12 1.90
N GLU A 15 -3.09 -15.03 1.19
CA GLU A 15 -2.13 -15.03 0.09
C GLU A 15 -0.70 -15.36 0.55
N LEU A 16 -0.33 -15.00 1.78
CA LEU A 16 0.94 -15.36 2.43
C LEU A 16 0.94 -16.77 3.05
N GLY A 17 -0.20 -17.48 3.05
CA GLY A 17 -0.34 -18.80 3.67
C GLY A 17 -0.42 -18.79 5.20
N HIS A 18 -0.69 -17.65 5.82
CA HIS A 18 -0.85 -17.53 7.27
C HIS A 18 -2.26 -17.90 7.75
N LYS A 19 -2.35 -18.74 8.79
CA LYS A 19 -3.59 -19.01 9.54
C LYS A 19 -3.69 -18.08 10.74
N THR A 20 -3.98 -16.82 10.49
CA THR A 20 -4.12 -15.80 11.54
C THR A 20 -5.58 -15.68 12.00
N ASP A 21 -5.81 -15.58 13.31
CA ASP A 21 -7.16 -15.44 13.86
C ASP A 21 -7.73 -14.02 13.64
N GLY A 22 -9.07 -13.92 13.65
CA GLY A 22 -9.77 -12.66 13.41
C GLY A 22 -9.47 -11.55 14.43
N LYS A 23 -9.12 -11.87 15.68
CA LYS A 23 -8.78 -10.84 16.68
C LYS A 23 -7.43 -10.21 16.32
N THR A 24 -6.44 -11.02 15.97
CA THR A 24 -5.13 -10.54 15.51
C THR A 24 -5.26 -9.70 14.24
N LEU A 25 -6.04 -10.14 13.25
CA LEU A 25 -6.32 -9.36 12.04
C LEU A 25 -7.00 -8.02 12.37
N ALA A 26 -7.96 -8.01 13.30
CA ALA A 26 -8.66 -6.80 13.71
C ALA A 26 -7.72 -5.81 14.42
N VAL A 27 -6.81 -6.30 15.26
CA VAL A 27 -5.79 -5.46 15.92
C VAL A 27 -4.85 -4.86 14.88
N LEU A 28 -4.28 -5.69 14.00
CA LEU A 28 -3.40 -5.23 12.92
C LEU A 28 -4.07 -4.17 12.04
N SER A 29 -5.34 -4.39 11.68
CA SER A 29 -6.11 -3.47 10.85
C SER A 29 -6.37 -2.14 11.55
N LYS A 30 -6.69 -2.16 12.85
CA LYS A 30 -6.90 -0.94 13.65
C LYS A 30 -5.60 -0.16 13.85
N THR A 31 -4.50 -0.85 14.17
CA THR A 31 -3.17 -0.24 14.30
C THR A 31 -2.75 0.40 12.99
N PHE A 32 -2.87 -0.33 11.88
CA PHE A 32 -2.47 0.19 10.58
C PHE A 32 -3.38 1.31 10.08
N ALA A 33 -4.68 1.26 10.38
CA ALA A 33 -5.60 2.37 10.08
C ALA A 33 -5.19 3.66 10.80
N TYR A 34 -4.84 3.57 12.08
CA TYR A 34 -4.32 4.71 12.85
C TYR A 34 -3.06 5.27 12.21
N ASP A 35 -2.14 4.40 11.81
CA ASP A 35 -0.89 4.82 11.16
C ASP A 35 -1.13 5.51 9.81
N LEU A 36 -2.02 4.98 8.98
CA LEU A 36 -2.40 5.61 7.70
C LEU A 36 -3.01 7.00 7.88
N GLU A 37 -3.78 7.21 8.96
CA GLU A 37 -4.39 8.50 9.29
C GLU A 37 -3.37 9.52 9.82
N ASN A 38 -2.40 9.08 10.63
CA ASN A 38 -1.57 9.98 11.43
C ASN A 38 -0.14 10.14 10.91
N ASP A 39 0.40 9.17 10.19
CA ASP A 39 1.76 9.23 9.67
C ASP A 39 1.81 9.97 8.33
N LYS A 40 2.50 11.12 8.33
CA LYS A 40 2.70 11.97 7.14
C LYS A 40 3.36 11.22 5.97
N ARG A 41 4.09 10.14 6.22
CA ARG A 41 4.68 9.30 5.17
C ARG A 41 3.63 8.61 4.32
N PHE A 42 2.42 8.36 4.81
CA PHE A 42 1.31 7.79 4.03
C PHE A 42 0.39 8.84 3.40
N ARG A 43 0.62 10.13 3.68
CA ARG A 43 -0.18 11.21 3.10
C ARG A 43 -0.30 11.05 1.59
N ARG A 44 -1.51 11.22 1.06
CA ARG A 44 -1.90 11.08 -0.36
C ARG A 44 -1.96 9.65 -0.90
N LEU A 45 -1.75 8.63 -0.09
CA LEU A 45 -2.16 7.27 -0.45
C LEU A 45 -3.66 7.13 -0.22
N THR A 46 -4.37 6.70 -1.26
CA THR A 46 -5.76 6.26 -1.16
C THR A 46 -5.83 4.84 -0.60
N ILE A 47 -7.02 4.41 -0.17
CA ILE A 47 -7.20 3.02 0.27
C ILE A 47 -6.98 2.04 -0.89
N GLU A 48 -7.25 2.47 -2.13
CA GLU A 48 -6.97 1.72 -3.35
C GLU A 48 -5.45 1.60 -3.59
N ASP A 49 -4.65 2.63 -3.31
CA ASP A 49 -3.18 2.54 -3.34
C ASP A 49 -2.66 1.55 -2.30
N VAL A 50 -3.26 1.52 -1.11
CA VAL A 50 -2.92 0.55 -0.08
C VAL A 50 -3.27 -0.87 -0.55
N ASP A 51 -4.44 -1.10 -1.15
CA ASP A 51 -4.80 -2.41 -1.70
C ASP A 51 -3.79 -2.87 -2.78
N ILE A 52 -3.42 -1.98 -3.71
CA ILE A 52 -2.43 -2.25 -4.74
C ILE A 52 -1.06 -2.53 -4.11
N ALA A 53 -0.63 -1.74 -3.12
CA ALA A 53 0.64 -1.92 -2.43
C ALA A 53 0.74 -3.31 -1.80
N PHE A 54 -0.32 -3.77 -1.13
CA PHE A 54 -0.37 -5.11 -0.54
C PHE A 54 -0.37 -6.21 -1.62
N ARG A 55 -1.16 -6.06 -2.69
CA ARG A 55 -1.18 -7.03 -3.79
C ARG A 55 0.18 -7.18 -4.46
N LEU A 56 0.87 -6.06 -4.72
CA LEU A 56 2.22 -6.06 -5.28
C LEU A 56 3.25 -6.58 -4.29
N GLY A 57 3.13 -6.22 -3.00
CA GLY A 57 4.03 -6.66 -1.95
C GLY A 57 4.05 -8.17 -1.79
N VAL A 58 2.88 -8.80 -1.72
CA VAL A 58 2.75 -10.27 -1.67
C VAL A 58 3.41 -10.97 -2.86
N ARG A 59 3.42 -10.34 -4.05
CA ARG A 59 3.82 -10.98 -5.31
C ARG A 59 5.26 -10.68 -5.74
N LEU A 60 5.75 -9.49 -5.42
CA LEU A 60 6.98 -8.93 -6.00
C LEU A 60 7.99 -8.51 -4.95
N ASP A 61 7.65 -8.55 -3.65
CA ASP A 61 8.64 -8.23 -2.62
C ASP A 61 9.66 -9.36 -2.51
N GLU A 62 10.93 -9.02 -2.74
CA GLU A 62 12.05 -9.96 -2.69
C GLU A 62 12.47 -10.28 -1.24
N LYS A 63 11.94 -9.53 -0.27
CA LYS A 63 12.21 -9.74 1.15
C LYS A 63 11.16 -10.63 1.79
N ASP A 64 11.61 -11.41 2.77
CA ASP A 64 10.70 -12.15 3.64
C ASP A 64 9.61 -11.23 4.18
N SER A 65 8.39 -11.69 3.98
CA SER A 65 7.17 -10.96 4.26
C SER A 65 6.38 -11.71 5.30
N PHE A 66 6.07 -10.99 6.38
CA PHE A 66 5.29 -11.50 7.49
C PHE A 66 4.06 -10.63 7.68
N LEU A 67 3.00 -11.20 8.24
CA LEU A 67 1.78 -10.46 8.57
C LEU A 67 1.99 -9.52 9.79
N ASN A 68 2.66 -8.39 9.57
CA ASN A 68 2.96 -7.40 10.60
C ASN A 68 3.07 -5.98 10.02
N ILE A 69 3.04 -4.99 10.93
CA ILE A 69 3.07 -3.56 10.57
C ILE A 69 4.33 -3.19 9.78
N ARG A 70 5.50 -3.78 10.09
CA ARG A 70 6.75 -3.48 9.37
C ARG A 70 6.66 -3.83 7.89
N THR A 71 6.10 -4.99 7.56
CA THR A 71 5.86 -5.42 6.17
C THR A 71 4.87 -4.46 5.48
N PHE A 72 3.78 -4.07 6.17
CA PHE A 72 2.77 -3.17 5.61
C PHE A 72 3.36 -1.81 5.26
N TYR A 73 4.18 -1.23 6.14
CA TYR A 73 4.92 0.00 5.89
C TYR A 73 5.82 -0.13 4.67
N ARG A 74 6.63 -1.20 4.61
CA ARG A 74 7.53 -1.45 3.51
C ARG A 74 6.79 -1.44 2.18
N TRP A 75 5.69 -2.19 2.07
CA TRP A 75 4.92 -2.26 0.82
C TRP A 75 4.29 -0.93 0.43
N CYS A 76 3.65 -0.23 1.37
CA CYS A 76 3.03 1.06 1.09
C CYS A 76 4.06 2.12 0.70
N LEU A 77 5.22 2.18 1.36
CA LEU A 77 6.26 3.14 1.02
C LEU A 77 6.93 2.82 -0.32
N THR A 78 7.15 1.54 -0.64
CA THR A 78 7.64 1.13 -1.95
C THR A 78 6.66 1.50 -3.05
N HIS A 79 5.35 1.26 -2.86
CA HIS A 79 4.35 1.67 -3.84
C HIS A 79 4.25 3.20 -3.97
N LYS A 80 4.31 3.92 -2.85
CA LYS A 80 4.35 5.39 -2.87
C LYS A 80 5.51 5.93 -3.68
N LYS A 81 6.70 5.31 -3.60
CA LYS A 81 7.86 5.68 -4.42
C LYS A 81 7.55 5.54 -5.91
N ARG A 82 6.93 4.42 -6.32
CA ARG A 82 6.51 4.21 -7.73
C ARG A 82 5.56 5.29 -8.22
N LEU A 83 4.60 5.70 -7.39
CA LEU A 83 3.67 6.80 -7.70
C LEU A 83 4.41 8.14 -7.88
N GLN A 84 5.40 8.41 -7.02
CA GLN A 84 6.21 9.63 -7.11
C GLN A 84 7.11 9.64 -8.34
N GLU A 85 7.72 8.51 -8.69
CA GLU A 85 8.52 8.33 -9.90
C GLU A 85 7.64 8.56 -11.15
N ALA A 86 6.46 7.94 -11.23
CA ALA A 86 5.51 8.16 -12.32
C ALA A 86 5.07 9.63 -12.44
N TYR A 87 4.83 10.30 -11.31
CA TYR A 87 4.51 11.73 -11.31
C TYR A 87 5.69 12.56 -11.85
N TYR A 88 6.91 12.27 -11.42
CA TYR A 88 8.11 12.96 -11.87
C TYR A 88 8.36 12.78 -13.38
N GLU A 89 8.17 11.58 -13.92
CA GLU A 89 8.30 11.30 -15.35
C GLU A 89 7.38 12.18 -16.20
N VAL A 90 6.12 12.32 -15.79
CA VAL A 90 5.15 13.14 -16.52
C VAL A 90 5.43 14.64 -16.36
N HIS A 91 5.59 15.10 -15.12
CA HIS A 91 5.60 16.54 -14.83
C HIS A 91 6.96 17.20 -14.92
N THR A 92 8.05 16.42 -14.84
CA THR A 92 9.42 16.94 -14.93
C THR A 92 10.09 16.54 -16.24
N LEU A 93 9.90 15.29 -16.69
CA LEU A 93 10.56 14.77 -17.89
C LEU A 93 9.69 14.89 -19.15
N GLY A 94 8.41 15.26 -19.03
CA GLY A 94 7.51 15.47 -20.16
C GLY A 94 7.02 14.20 -20.83
N ALA A 95 7.05 13.05 -20.14
CA ALA A 95 6.52 11.80 -20.66
C ALA A 95 5.00 11.87 -20.88
N ASP A 96 4.50 11.13 -21.88
CA ASP A 96 3.06 11.02 -22.15
C ASP A 96 2.36 10.34 -20.95
N PRO A 97 1.44 11.03 -20.25
CA PRO A 97 0.73 10.50 -19.09
C PRO A 97 0.04 9.15 -19.33
N LYS A 98 -0.41 8.89 -20.57
CA LYS A 98 -1.11 7.65 -20.93
C LYS A 98 -0.19 6.44 -21.03
N LYS A 99 1.12 6.67 -21.12
CA LYS A 99 2.14 5.62 -21.29
C LYS A 99 2.93 5.34 -20.01
N VAL A 100 2.83 6.21 -19.00
CA VAL A 100 3.55 6.05 -17.73
C VAL A 100 2.72 5.20 -16.76
N PRO A 101 3.17 3.98 -16.41
CA PRO A 101 2.46 3.12 -15.47
C PRO A 101 2.33 3.78 -14.10
N TYR A 102 1.23 3.52 -13.39
CA TYR A 102 0.95 4.05 -12.05
C TYR A 102 0.83 5.59 -11.98
N TYR A 103 0.90 6.31 -13.10
CA TYR A 103 0.64 7.73 -13.11
C TYR A 103 -0.80 8.02 -12.68
N LYS A 104 -0.94 8.98 -11.76
CA LYS A 104 -2.22 9.51 -11.31
C LYS A 104 -2.13 11.03 -11.27
N GLN A 105 -3.05 11.68 -11.98
CA GLN A 105 -3.05 13.13 -12.13
C GLN A 105 -3.15 13.88 -10.79
N ASN A 106 -3.87 13.33 -9.81
CA ASN A 106 -4.17 14.00 -8.54
C ASN A 106 -3.24 13.59 -7.38
N LEU A 107 -2.01 13.13 -7.64
CA LEU A 107 -1.05 12.76 -6.58
C LEU A 107 -0.55 13.95 -5.76
N LEU A 108 -0.78 15.20 -6.18
CA LEU A 108 -0.26 16.41 -5.54
C LEU A 108 -1.30 17.45 -5.07
N GLN A 109 -2.59 17.27 -5.37
CA GLN A 109 -3.64 18.18 -4.88
C GLN A 109 -3.99 17.90 -3.41
#